data_AF-A0A6S6WDI2-F1
#
_entry.id   AF-A0A6S6WDI2-F1
#
_cell.length_a   1.000
_cell.length_b   1.000
_cell.length_c   1.000
_cell.angle_alpha   90.00
_cell.angle_beta   90.00
_cell.angle_gamma   90.00
#
_symmetry.space_group_name_H-M   'P 1'
#
loop_
_entity.id
_entity.type
_entity.pdbx_description
1 polymer ?
#
loop_
_entity_poly.entity_id
_entity_poly.type
_entity_poly.pdbx_seq_one_letter_code
_entity_poly.pdbx_strand_id
1 'polypeptide(L)'
;MASITQTRYASNDAEPQWTPPDASSRSVAVLGGGARGRRIACSWLAAGYKVILCETNGNRRDASTLYIENNLESYAGISGKQGDIKNFATVLRIEEAVEDAWLVVEAQPEMVPFKIGIMAHVDQKAPKDCILACASSPYKTRPILDQMDAGSRHRVCHVLYNKPPGKNLVKLVAYGETHADVLSFLQTKLQDAGMHPSIVDQDSTSFLSEEPEERPEDIKLPKATTPVNIYEKTTSGGFELIGRFVSHRKAGQFLGLGKGTILKLLHSGQIYNDRYKFSHRYQPSS
;
A
#
# COMPACT_ATOMS: atom_id res chain seq x y z
N MET A 1 41.63 26.91 -9.39
CA MET A 1 41.60 26.28 -8.05
C MET A 1 40.64 27.07 -7.18
N ALA A 2 39.33 26.86 -7.35
CA ALA A 2 38.31 27.60 -6.60
C ALA A 2 38.10 26.94 -5.24
N SER A 3 38.29 27.72 -4.17
CA SER A 3 38.13 27.33 -2.79
C SER A 3 36.65 27.04 -2.49
N ILE A 4 36.34 25.80 -2.12
CA ILE A 4 35.02 25.41 -1.62
C ILE A 4 34.93 25.87 -0.17
N THR A 5 34.13 26.91 0.07
CA THR A 5 33.78 27.36 1.41
C THR A 5 32.88 26.31 2.07
N GLN A 6 33.45 25.51 2.97
CA GLN A 6 32.68 24.70 3.92
C GLN A 6 31.99 25.64 4.91
N THR A 7 30.69 25.81 4.77
CA THR A 7 29.86 26.41 5.82
C THR A 7 29.78 25.42 6.97
N ARG A 8 30.54 25.69 8.05
CA ARG A 8 30.42 24.98 9.33
C ARG A 8 29.09 25.39 9.97
N TYR A 9 28.14 24.46 10.04
CA TYR A 9 27.04 24.58 11.00
C TYR A 9 27.62 24.36 12.40
N ALA A 10 27.42 25.34 13.28
CA ALA A 10 27.82 25.26 14.67
C ALA A 10 27.00 24.18 15.38
N SER A 11 27.69 23.23 16.01
CA SER A 11 27.13 22.17 16.85
C SER A 11 26.78 22.71 18.24
N ASN A 12 25.50 22.67 18.62
CA ASN A 12 25.04 22.35 19.97
C ASN A 12 23.51 22.32 20.00
N ASP A 13 22.94 21.21 19.54
CA ASP A 13 21.72 20.59 20.04
C ASP A 13 21.95 19.10 19.78
N ALA A 14 21.74 18.23 20.78
CA ALA A 14 21.92 16.80 20.59
C ALA A 14 21.02 16.37 19.43
N GLU A 15 21.61 15.94 18.29
CA GLU A 15 20.82 15.40 17.19
C GLU A 15 19.86 14.36 17.77
N PRO A 16 18.55 14.44 17.46
CA PRO A 16 17.58 13.51 18.02
C PRO A 16 18.06 12.09 17.71
N GLN A 17 18.30 11.29 18.75
CA GLN A 17 18.85 9.95 18.62
C GLN A 17 17.83 9.05 17.89
N TRP A 18 17.88 9.04 16.56
CA TRP A 18 17.08 8.14 15.75
C TRP A 18 17.77 6.79 15.66
N THR A 19 17.02 5.72 15.91
CA THR A 19 17.48 4.35 15.71
C THR A 19 16.70 3.71 14.58
N PRO A 20 17.38 3.01 13.64
CA PRO A 20 16.68 2.36 12.54
C PRO A 20 15.73 1.27 13.07
N PRO A 21 14.46 1.24 12.60
CA PRO A 21 13.51 0.23 13.03
C PRO A 21 13.84 -1.13 12.40
N ASP A 22 13.38 -2.22 13.04
CA ASP A 22 13.50 -3.57 12.46
C ASP A 22 12.54 -3.73 11.27
N ALA A 23 13.06 -3.54 10.05
CA ALA A 23 12.29 -3.72 8.83
C ALA A 23 12.14 -5.18 8.35
N SER A 24 12.73 -6.16 9.05
CA SER A 24 12.75 -7.56 8.62
C SER A 24 11.54 -8.36 9.09
N SER A 25 11.01 -8.04 10.27
CA SER A 25 9.90 -8.77 10.91
C SER A 25 8.60 -7.96 11.00
N ARG A 26 8.72 -6.62 11.08
CA ARG A 26 7.61 -5.69 11.29
C ARG A 26 6.92 -5.32 9.99
N SER A 27 5.71 -4.78 10.09
CA SER A 27 4.90 -4.45 8.90
C SER A 27 5.19 -3.06 8.32
N VAL A 28 4.93 -2.93 7.01
CA VAL A 28 4.62 -1.64 6.39
C VAL A 28 3.11 -1.41 6.52
N ALA A 29 2.73 -0.34 7.20
CA ALA A 29 1.34 0.10 7.28
C ALA A 29 1.03 1.06 6.14
N VAL A 30 -0.06 0.84 5.41
CA VAL A 30 -0.53 1.74 4.34
C VAL A 30 -1.91 2.25 4.71
N LEU A 31 -2.04 3.57 4.87
CA LEU A 31 -3.29 4.20 5.26
C LEU A 31 -4.02 4.70 4.02
N GLY A 32 -5.07 3.99 3.61
CA GLY A 32 -5.89 4.29 2.43
C GLY A 32 -5.81 3.21 1.35
N GLY A 33 -6.96 2.65 0.98
CA GLY A 33 -7.13 1.63 -0.07
C GLY A 33 -7.37 2.20 -1.48
N GLY A 34 -7.16 3.50 -1.67
CA GLY A 34 -7.33 4.18 -2.95
C GLY A 34 -6.35 3.73 -4.03
N ALA A 35 -6.40 4.37 -5.21
CA ALA A 35 -5.55 4.00 -6.34
C ALA A 35 -4.04 4.06 -6.01
N ARG A 36 -3.59 5.07 -5.26
CA ARG A 36 -2.20 5.19 -4.80
C ARG A 36 -1.87 4.13 -3.75
N GLY A 37 -2.63 4.07 -2.66
CA GLY A 37 -2.35 3.19 -1.53
C GLY A 37 -2.29 1.70 -1.89
N ARG A 38 -3.22 1.18 -2.70
CA ARG A 38 -3.17 -0.24 -3.11
C ARG A 38 -1.93 -0.61 -3.93
N ARG A 39 -1.34 0.35 -4.65
CA ARG A 39 -0.11 0.16 -5.44
C ARG A 39 1.13 0.19 -4.57
N ILE A 40 1.14 1.10 -3.59
CA ILE A 40 2.18 1.15 -2.56
C ILE A 40 2.19 -0.17 -1.79
N ALA A 41 1.03 -0.62 -1.30
CA ALA A 41 0.88 -1.90 -0.60
C ALA A 41 1.35 -3.08 -1.47
N CYS A 42 0.94 -3.13 -2.74
CA CYS A 42 1.37 -4.16 -3.69
C CYS A 42 2.90 -4.16 -3.90
N SER A 43 3.55 -2.98 -3.95
CA SER A 43 5.00 -2.86 -4.14
C SER A 43 5.77 -3.46 -2.97
N TRP A 44 5.41 -3.09 -1.74
CA TRP A 44 6.06 -3.61 -0.54
C TRP A 44 5.78 -5.11 -0.33
N LEU A 45 4.54 -5.55 -0.55
CA LEU A 45 4.19 -6.96 -0.43
C LEU A 45 4.94 -7.83 -1.44
N ALA A 46 5.01 -7.39 -2.70
CA ALA A 46 5.76 -8.08 -3.75
C ALA A 46 7.26 -8.17 -3.47
N ALA A 47 7.80 -7.21 -2.72
CA ALA A 47 9.17 -7.22 -2.25
C ALA A 47 9.40 -8.12 -1.01
N GLY A 48 8.39 -8.86 -0.56
CA GLY A 48 8.48 -9.82 0.54
C GLY A 48 8.20 -9.24 1.93
N TYR A 49 7.78 -7.97 2.03
CA TYR A 49 7.45 -7.36 3.31
C TYR A 49 6.05 -7.73 3.79
N LYS A 50 5.85 -7.75 5.11
CA LYS A 50 4.52 -7.76 5.73
C LYS A 50 3.84 -6.43 5.50
N VAL A 51 2.59 -6.44 5.04
CA VAL A 51 1.83 -5.22 4.73
C VAL A 51 0.47 -5.25 5.39
N ILE A 52 0.15 -4.19 6.14
CA ILE A 52 -1.18 -3.99 6.72
C ILE A 52 -1.80 -2.75 6.09
N LEU A 53 -2.93 -2.91 5.40
CA LEU A 53 -3.65 -1.80 4.77
C LEU A 53 -4.87 -1.40 5.61
N CYS A 54 -4.92 -0.14 6.03
CA CYS A 54 -6.04 0.43 6.76
C CYS A 54 -7.02 1.11 5.79
N GLU A 55 -8.26 0.63 5.73
CA GLU A 55 -9.32 1.23 4.91
C GLU A 55 -10.71 0.97 5.52
N THR A 56 -11.37 2.04 5.95
CA THR A 56 -12.69 2.00 6.60
C THR A 56 -13.83 1.73 5.62
N ASN A 57 -13.69 2.12 4.34
CA ASN A 57 -14.70 1.86 3.32
C ASN A 57 -14.60 0.42 2.80
N GLY A 58 -15.63 -0.39 3.05
CA GLY A 58 -15.65 -1.79 2.66
C GLY A 58 -15.41 -2.04 1.17
N ASN A 59 -16.01 -1.24 0.29
CA ASN A 59 -15.84 -1.42 -1.16
C ASN A 59 -14.41 -1.09 -1.61
N ARG A 60 -13.79 -0.04 -1.07
CA ARG A 60 -12.40 0.30 -1.39
C ARG A 60 -11.43 -0.74 -0.85
N ARG A 61 -11.67 -1.24 0.37
CA ARG A 61 -10.87 -2.31 0.97
C ARG A 61 -10.91 -3.57 0.11
N ASP A 62 -12.10 -4.06 -0.23
CA ASP A 62 -12.27 -5.24 -1.08
C ASP A 62 -11.61 -5.03 -2.46
N ALA A 63 -11.76 -3.85 -3.05
CA ALA A 63 -11.09 -3.51 -4.31
C ALA A 63 -9.56 -3.45 -4.20
N SER A 64 -9.03 -3.03 -3.05
CA SER A 64 -7.58 -2.97 -2.79
C SER A 64 -6.96 -4.36 -2.59
N THR A 65 -7.59 -5.22 -1.78
CA THR A 65 -7.21 -6.63 -1.63
C THR A 65 -7.18 -7.29 -2.98
N LEU A 66 -8.25 -7.07 -3.76
CA LEU A 66 -8.34 -7.67 -5.06
C LEU A 66 -7.25 -7.21 -6.03
N TYR A 67 -6.96 -5.91 -6.01
CA TYR A 67 -5.91 -5.37 -6.85
C TYR A 67 -4.58 -6.05 -6.53
N ILE A 68 -4.25 -6.20 -5.24
CA ILE A 68 -3.01 -6.82 -4.78
C ILE A 68 -2.94 -8.28 -5.22
N GLU A 69 -3.98 -9.09 -4.96
CA GLU A 69 -4.04 -10.50 -5.36
C GLU A 69 -3.81 -10.71 -6.85
N ASN A 70 -4.30 -9.80 -7.70
CA ASN A 70 -4.16 -9.93 -9.15
C ASN A 70 -2.85 -9.38 -9.72
N ASN A 71 -2.13 -8.53 -8.98
CA ASN A 71 -0.94 -7.85 -9.47
C ASN A 71 0.33 -8.24 -8.71
N LEU A 72 0.24 -9.03 -7.63
CA LEU A 72 1.39 -9.40 -6.81
C LEU A 72 2.55 -9.97 -7.64
N GLU A 73 2.26 -10.90 -8.55
CA GLU A 73 3.26 -11.52 -9.43
C GLU A 73 3.90 -10.51 -10.41
N SER A 74 3.14 -9.56 -10.96
CA SER A 74 3.69 -8.58 -11.88
C SER A 74 4.59 -7.56 -11.18
N TYR A 75 4.34 -7.28 -9.90
CA TYR A 75 5.21 -6.44 -9.07
C TYR A 75 6.45 -7.21 -8.57
N ALA A 76 6.33 -8.52 -8.32
CA ALA A 76 7.45 -9.36 -7.88
C ALA A 76 8.61 -9.37 -8.89
N GLY A 77 8.28 -9.29 -10.19
CA GLY A 77 9.28 -9.15 -11.25
C GLY A 77 10.13 -7.87 -11.18
N ILE A 78 9.70 -6.84 -10.44
CA ILE A 78 10.47 -5.60 -10.26
C ILE A 78 11.56 -5.78 -9.19
N SER A 79 11.20 -6.36 -8.04
CA SER A 79 12.11 -6.53 -6.92
C SER A 79 13.04 -7.74 -7.08
N GLY A 80 12.70 -8.67 -7.97
CA GLY A 80 13.36 -9.98 -8.06
C GLY A 80 13.11 -10.88 -6.85
N LYS A 81 12.18 -10.46 -5.97
CA LYS A 81 11.75 -11.20 -4.78
C LYS A 81 10.37 -11.81 -5.03
N GLN A 82 9.95 -12.69 -4.13
CA GLN A 82 8.63 -13.30 -4.17
C GLN A 82 7.83 -12.86 -2.94
N GLY A 83 6.80 -12.04 -3.18
CA GLY A 83 5.80 -11.74 -2.16
C GLY A 83 4.88 -12.92 -1.88
N ASP A 84 4.32 -12.98 -0.67
CA ASP A 84 3.29 -13.95 -0.28
C ASP A 84 2.04 -13.20 0.19
N ILE A 85 0.88 -13.54 -0.36
CA ILE A 85 -0.40 -12.93 0.04
C ILE A 85 -0.72 -13.17 1.53
N LYS A 86 -0.15 -14.21 2.15
CA LYS A 86 -0.28 -14.45 3.60
C LYS A 86 0.32 -13.33 4.46
N ASN A 87 1.25 -12.56 3.89
CA ASN A 87 1.87 -11.41 4.54
C ASN A 87 1.05 -10.12 4.39
N PHE A 88 -0.13 -10.19 3.75
CA PHE A 88 -1.03 -9.07 3.57
C PHE A 88 -2.28 -9.20 4.44
N ALA A 89 -2.64 -8.12 5.12
CA ALA A 89 -3.89 -8.01 5.85
C ALA A 89 -4.54 -6.64 5.62
N THR A 90 -5.84 -6.58 5.86
CA THR A 90 -6.59 -5.32 5.89
C THR A 90 -7.24 -5.13 7.24
N VAL A 91 -7.24 -3.90 7.73
CA VAL A 91 -7.81 -3.52 9.03
C VAL A 91 -8.68 -2.28 8.88
N LEU A 92 -9.55 -2.04 9.87
CA LEU A 92 -10.46 -0.90 9.87
C LEU A 92 -9.92 0.28 10.68
N ARG A 93 -9.02 0.02 11.62
CA ARG A 93 -8.53 0.99 12.59
C ARG A 93 -7.05 1.26 12.38
N ILE A 94 -6.66 2.52 12.52
CA ILE A 94 -5.26 2.94 12.34
C ILE A 94 -4.38 2.28 13.40
N GLU A 95 -4.86 2.15 14.63
CA GLU A 95 -4.15 1.52 15.75
C GLU A 95 -3.70 0.10 15.41
N GLU A 96 -4.59 -0.70 14.81
CA GLU A 96 -4.29 -2.07 14.38
C GLU A 96 -3.26 -2.10 13.24
N ALA A 97 -3.26 -1.09 12.36
CA ALA A 97 -2.32 -1.03 11.25
C ALA A 97 -0.91 -0.67 11.71
N VAL A 98 -0.80 0.22 12.70
CA VAL A 98 0.48 0.81 13.10
C VAL A 98 1.12 0.15 14.31
N GLU A 99 0.39 -0.70 15.03
CA GLU A 99 0.81 -1.35 16.29
C GLU A 99 2.24 -1.92 16.24
N ASP A 100 2.57 -2.60 15.14
CA ASP A 100 3.86 -3.24 14.92
C ASP A 100 4.53 -2.75 13.61
N ALA A 101 4.21 -1.55 13.16
CA ALA A 101 4.74 -1.03 11.90
C ALA A 101 6.16 -0.47 12.06
N TRP A 102 7.07 -0.72 11.12
CA TRP A 102 8.36 -0.01 11.01
C TRP A 102 8.27 1.20 10.07
N LEU A 103 7.30 1.19 9.15
CA LEU A 103 7.00 2.26 8.22
C LEU A 103 5.48 2.42 8.11
N VAL A 104 5.00 3.65 8.29
CA VAL A 104 3.63 4.04 7.95
C VAL A 104 3.67 4.90 6.71
N VAL A 105 2.85 4.60 5.71
CA VAL A 105 2.65 5.43 4.52
C VAL A 105 1.21 5.92 4.46
N GLU A 106 1.02 7.20 4.70
CA GLU A 106 -0.26 7.89 4.57
C GLU A 106 -0.56 8.17 3.09
N ALA A 107 -1.61 7.55 2.55
CA ALA A 107 -1.99 7.59 1.13
C ALA A 107 -3.50 7.83 0.93
N GLN A 108 -4.14 8.58 1.84
CA GLN A 108 -5.52 9.03 1.73
C GLN A 108 -5.66 10.17 0.70
N PRO A 109 -6.88 10.51 0.26
CA PRO A 109 -7.11 11.63 -0.65
C PRO A 109 -6.54 12.96 -0.13
N GLU A 110 -6.19 13.87 -1.05
CA GLU A 110 -5.60 15.21 -0.80
C GLU A 110 -6.54 16.19 -0.07
N MET A 111 -6.90 15.87 1.16
CA MET A 111 -7.62 16.74 2.09
C MET A 111 -6.69 17.09 3.25
N VAL A 112 -6.04 18.26 3.20
CA VAL A 112 -4.98 18.64 4.14
C VAL A 112 -5.39 18.53 5.62
N PRO A 113 -6.54 19.08 6.07
CA PRO A 113 -6.93 18.98 7.49
C PRO A 113 -7.09 17.53 7.97
N PHE A 114 -7.58 16.66 7.08
CA PHE A 114 -7.76 15.25 7.37
C PHE A 114 -6.41 14.53 7.54
N LYS A 115 -5.42 14.84 6.69
CA LYS A 115 -4.07 14.28 6.78
C LYS A 115 -3.33 14.72 8.04
N ILE A 116 -3.47 15.98 8.44
CA ILE A 116 -2.90 16.47 9.71
C ILE A 116 -3.43 15.66 10.88
N GLY A 117 -4.75 15.46 10.95
CA GLY A 117 -5.37 14.63 11.99
C GLY A 117 -4.90 13.18 11.97
N ILE A 118 -4.78 12.56 10.78
CA ILE A 118 -4.26 11.19 10.66
C ILE A 118 -2.82 11.09 11.14
N MET A 119 -1.93 11.99 10.70
CA MET A 119 -0.51 11.91 11.06
C MET A 119 -0.29 12.16 12.55
N ALA A 120 -1.03 13.08 13.17
CA ALA A 120 -1.04 13.27 14.61
C ALA A 120 -1.53 12.01 15.36
N HIS A 121 -2.57 11.35 14.85
CA HIS A 121 -3.07 10.10 15.44
C HIS A 121 -2.07 8.95 15.30
N VAL A 122 -1.41 8.83 14.14
CA VAL A 122 -0.35 7.85 13.89
C VAL A 122 0.82 8.08 14.85
N ASP A 123 1.23 9.33 15.08
CA ASP A 123 2.32 9.67 15.99
C ASP A 123 2.13 9.08 17.40
N GLN A 124 0.90 9.18 17.90
CA GLN A 124 0.53 8.70 19.23
C GLN A 124 0.47 7.16 19.34
N LYS A 125 0.27 6.47 18.22
CA LYS A 125 -0.06 5.03 18.20
C LYS A 125 1.06 4.16 17.65
N ALA A 126 1.89 4.69 16.75
CA ALA A 126 2.98 3.95 16.15
C ALA A 126 4.17 3.80 17.14
N PRO A 127 4.94 2.70 17.04
CA PRO A 127 6.18 2.53 17.79
C PRO A 127 7.13 3.73 17.63
N LYS A 128 7.92 4.05 18.66
CA LYS A 128 8.75 5.28 18.71
C LYS A 128 9.85 5.35 17.64
N ASP A 129 10.27 4.22 17.10
CA ASP A 129 11.24 4.11 16.00
C ASP A 129 10.62 4.06 14.60
N CYS A 130 9.29 3.96 14.48
CA CYS A 130 8.59 3.84 13.20
C CYS A 130 8.75 5.10 12.35
N ILE A 131 9.10 4.93 11.07
CA ILE A 131 9.14 6.03 10.10
C ILE A 131 7.71 6.41 9.71
N LEU A 132 7.39 7.71 9.75
CA LEU A 132 6.07 8.24 9.42
C LEU A 132 6.12 8.99 8.10
N ALA A 133 5.65 8.36 7.02
CA ALA A 133 5.71 8.91 5.68
C ALA A 133 4.35 9.44 5.21
N CYS A 134 4.34 10.66 4.68
CA CYS A 134 3.19 11.21 3.95
C CYS A 134 3.43 11.10 2.43
N ALA A 135 2.50 10.47 1.71
CA ALA A 135 2.59 10.33 0.26
C ALA A 135 2.03 11.53 -0.52
N SER A 136 1.86 12.67 0.16
CA SER A 136 1.32 13.92 -0.40
C SER A 136 2.39 14.99 -0.56
N SER A 137 2.07 15.96 -1.42
CA SER A 137 2.97 17.07 -1.75
C SER A 137 3.46 17.82 -0.50
N PRO A 138 4.78 18.03 -0.35
CA PRO A 138 5.37 18.70 0.80
C PRO A 138 4.83 20.10 1.08
N TYR A 139 4.52 20.89 0.04
CA TYR A 139 4.02 22.26 0.24
C TYR A 139 2.67 22.31 0.94
N LYS A 140 1.78 21.36 0.64
CA LYS A 140 0.41 21.36 1.18
C LYS A 140 0.35 20.86 2.62
N THR A 141 1.36 20.10 3.02
CA THR A 141 1.32 19.29 4.24
C THR A 141 2.40 19.69 5.25
N ARG A 142 3.11 20.82 5.04
CA ARG A 142 3.99 21.43 6.04
C ARG A 142 3.35 21.52 7.45
N PRO A 143 2.06 21.90 7.62
CA PRO A 143 1.44 22.00 8.94
C PRO A 143 1.21 20.68 9.68
N ILE A 144 1.58 19.53 9.09
CA ILE A 144 1.45 18.22 9.77
C ILE A 144 2.29 18.18 11.04
N LEU A 145 3.52 18.72 11.02
CA LEU A 145 4.40 18.70 12.19
C LEU A 145 3.85 19.50 13.36
N ASP A 146 3.05 20.55 13.10
CA ASP A 146 2.50 21.43 14.13
C ASP A 146 1.60 20.69 15.12
N GLN A 147 1.02 19.55 14.71
CA GLN A 147 0.16 18.71 15.56
C GLN A 147 0.82 17.40 16.02
N MET A 148 2.13 17.25 15.80
CA MET A 148 2.90 16.08 16.23
C MET A 148 3.79 16.42 17.43
N ASP A 149 4.07 15.42 18.25
CA ASP A 149 4.99 15.51 19.38
C ASP A 149 6.37 15.95 18.88
N ALA A 150 6.97 16.96 19.51
CA ALA A 150 8.29 17.46 19.10
C ALA A 150 9.35 16.35 19.06
N GLY A 151 9.30 15.41 20.02
CA GLY A 151 10.19 14.25 20.08
C GLY A 151 10.03 13.26 18.92
N SER A 152 8.96 13.36 18.13
CA SER A 152 8.64 12.46 17.02
C SER A 152 8.87 13.07 15.63
N ARG A 153 9.14 14.37 15.52
CA ARG A 153 9.22 15.05 14.21
C ARG A 153 10.42 14.58 13.37
N HIS A 154 11.47 14.13 14.04
CA HIS A 154 12.70 13.64 13.42
C HIS A 154 12.53 12.37 12.55
N ARG A 155 11.44 11.62 12.72
CA ARG A 155 11.15 10.37 11.99
C ARG A 155 10.06 10.54 10.91
N VAL A 156 9.65 11.79 10.64
CA VAL A 156 8.60 12.12 9.66
C VAL A 156 9.26 12.48 8.33
N CYS A 157 8.70 12.03 7.20
CA CYS A 157 9.19 12.38 5.86
C CYS A 157 8.06 12.39 4.82
N HIS A 158 8.36 12.86 3.61
CA HIS A 158 7.53 12.62 2.43
C HIS A 158 8.08 11.49 1.59
N VAL A 159 7.18 10.66 1.08
CA VAL A 159 7.50 9.56 0.16
C VAL A 159 6.55 9.61 -1.02
N LEU A 160 7.00 10.22 -2.10
CA LEU A 160 6.18 10.50 -3.28
C LEU A 160 6.37 9.39 -4.30
N TYR A 161 5.45 8.42 -4.27
CA TYR A 161 5.41 7.34 -5.25
C TYR A 161 4.83 7.86 -6.56
N ASN A 162 5.48 7.54 -7.68
CA ASN A 162 4.92 7.86 -8.99
C ASN A 162 3.76 6.90 -9.35
N LYS A 163 4.02 5.86 -10.15
CA LYS A 163 2.95 4.98 -10.67
C LYS A 163 3.43 3.52 -10.80
N PRO A 164 3.91 2.86 -9.73
CA PRO A 164 4.39 1.47 -9.78
C PRO A 164 3.25 0.52 -10.20
N PRO A 165 3.48 -0.53 -11.00
CA PRO A 165 4.79 -1.06 -11.40
C PRO A 165 5.38 -0.38 -12.65
N GLY A 166 4.62 0.53 -13.30
CA GLY A 166 5.01 1.12 -14.59
C GLY A 166 6.00 2.28 -14.47
N LYS A 167 5.93 3.06 -13.38
CA LYS A 167 6.86 4.16 -13.07
C LYS A 167 7.32 4.04 -11.62
N ASN A 168 8.49 3.43 -11.41
CA ASN A 168 8.98 3.03 -10.07
C ASN A 168 9.83 4.11 -9.36
N LEU A 169 9.90 5.32 -9.91
CA LEU A 169 10.52 6.46 -9.24
C LEU A 169 9.76 6.77 -7.94
N VAL A 170 10.51 6.92 -6.86
CA VAL A 170 10.01 7.39 -5.56
C VAL A 170 10.85 8.58 -5.14
N LYS A 171 10.23 9.72 -4.82
CA LYS A 171 10.97 10.88 -4.29
C LYS A 171 10.87 10.89 -2.77
N LEU A 172 12.00 11.05 -2.11
CA LEU A 172 12.12 11.17 -0.66
C LEU A 172 12.42 12.62 -0.33
N VAL A 173 11.60 13.25 0.52
CA VAL A 173 11.79 14.65 0.93
C VAL A 173 11.72 14.73 2.45
N ALA A 174 12.67 15.44 3.05
CA ALA A 174 12.66 15.72 4.48
C ALA A 174 11.53 16.69 4.84
N TYR A 175 11.09 16.59 6.09
CA TYR A 175 10.13 17.45 6.76
C TYR A 175 10.84 18.52 7.60
N GLY A 176 11.94 19.12 7.12
CA GLY A 176 12.73 20.14 7.85
C GLY A 176 13.47 19.62 9.10
N GLU A 177 12.78 18.92 9.99
CA GLU A 177 13.29 18.31 11.24
C GLU A 177 13.69 16.83 11.07
N THR A 178 13.48 16.23 9.88
CA THR A 178 13.81 14.81 9.62
C THR A 178 15.28 14.52 9.88
N HIS A 179 15.54 13.49 10.67
CA HIS A 179 16.89 12.99 10.92
C HIS A 179 17.55 12.52 9.63
N ALA A 180 18.83 12.85 9.43
CA ALA A 180 19.55 12.63 8.18
C ALA A 180 19.52 11.15 7.72
N ASP A 181 19.61 10.21 8.66
CA ASP A 181 19.65 8.78 8.35
C ASP A 181 18.29 8.17 7.97
N VAL A 182 17.16 8.83 8.26
CA VAL A 182 15.82 8.31 7.95
C VAL A 182 15.65 8.13 6.45
N LEU A 183 16.04 9.13 5.65
CA LEU A 183 15.89 9.07 4.20
C LEU A 183 16.87 8.06 3.58
N SER A 184 18.10 7.99 4.09
CA SER A 184 19.11 7.02 3.64
C SER A 184 18.69 5.57 3.92
N PHE A 185 18.15 5.32 5.11
CA PHE A 185 17.59 4.02 5.47
C PHE A 185 16.42 3.65 4.55
N LEU A 186 15.46 4.57 4.39
CA LEU A 186 14.28 4.32 3.57
C LEU A 186 14.65 4.17 2.09
N GLN A 187 15.64 4.92 1.59
CA GLN A 187 16.19 4.76 0.24
C GLN A 187 16.69 3.33 0.03
N THR A 188 17.47 2.80 0.97
CA THR A 188 17.96 1.41 0.91
C THR A 188 16.79 0.41 0.85
N LYS A 189 15.77 0.58 1.71
CA LYS A 189 14.60 -0.31 1.73
C LYS A 189 13.75 -0.22 0.47
N LEU A 190 13.62 0.96 -0.12
CA LEU A 190 12.94 1.16 -1.40
C LEU A 190 13.70 0.49 -2.56
N GLN A 191 15.04 0.58 -2.58
CA GLN A 191 15.89 -0.12 -3.54
C GLN A 191 15.76 -1.64 -3.40
N ASP A 192 15.79 -2.15 -2.16
CA ASP A 192 15.54 -3.56 -1.84
C ASP A 192 14.16 -4.04 -2.29
N ALA A 193 13.20 -3.11 -2.45
CA ALA A 193 11.86 -3.37 -2.95
C ALA A 193 11.73 -3.18 -4.48
N GLY A 194 12.85 -2.95 -5.19
CA GLY A 194 12.88 -2.75 -6.65
C GLY A 194 12.40 -1.36 -7.10
N MET A 195 12.21 -0.43 -6.17
CA MET A 195 11.89 0.96 -6.51
C MET A 195 13.16 1.75 -6.81
N HIS A 196 13.00 2.90 -7.48
CA HIS A 196 14.08 3.81 -7.83
C HIS A 196 13.98 5.08 -6.99
N PRO A 197 14.43 5.08 -5.72
CA PRO A 197 14.32 6.23 -4.85
C PRO A 197 15.34 7.32 -5.18
N SER A 198 14.90 8.58 -5.09
CA SER A 198 15.75 9.77 -5.19
C SER A 198 15.47 10.69 -4.01
N ILE A 199 16.51 11.10 -3.28
CA ILE A 199 16.39 12.12 -2.24
C ILE A 199 16.37 13.48 -2.92
N VAL A 200 15.37 14.28 -2.58
CA VAL A 200 15.07 15.55 -3.24
C VAL A 200 15.02 16.64 -2.18
N ASP A 201 15.67 17.76 -2.50
CA ASP A 201 15.60 18.97 -1.68
C ASP A 201 14.17 19.54 -1.72
N GLN A 202 13.65 19.91 -0.54
CA GLN A 202 12.32 20.47 -0.34
C GLN A 202 12.12 21.79 -1.10
N ASP A 203 13.19 22.52 -1.41
CA ASP A 203 13.12 23.78 -2.18
C ASP A 203 13.33 23.58 -3.68
N SER A 204 13.62 22.35 -4.13
CA SER A 204 13.81 22.08 -5.55
C SER A 204 12.48 22.05 -6.31
N THR A 205 12.37 22.73 -7.45
CA THR A 205 11.17 22.66 -8.32
C THR A 205 10.95 21.28 -8.94
N SER A 206 11.87 20.33 -8.73
CA SER A 206 11.88 18.99 -9.33
C SER A 206 10.70 18.11 -8.92
N PHE A 207 10.01 18.41 -7.81
CA PHE A 207 8.77 17.71 -7.44
C PHE A 207 7.51 18.32 -8.03
N LEU A 208 7.52 19.54 -8.59
CA LEU A 208 6.34 20.15 -9.23
C LEU A 208 5.85 19.39 -10.47
N SER A 209 6.65 18.48 -11.01
CA SER A 209 6.31 17.62 -12.13
C SER A 209 5.42 16.42 -11.74
N GLU A 210 4.70 16.46 -10.62
CA GLU A 210 3.77 15.38 -10.26
C GLU A 210 2.70 15.27 -11.34
N GLU A 211 2.45 14.07 -11.85
CA GLU A 211 1.24 13.87 -12.63
C GLU A 211 0.05 14.10 -11.68
N PRO A 212 -0.96 14.89 -12.10
CA PRO A 212 -2.12 15.15 -11.27
C PRO A 212 -2.71 13.83 -10.79
N GLU A 213 -3.02 13.76 -9.50
CA GLU A 213 -3.69 12.60 -8.93
C GLU A 213 -4.97 12.34 -9.74
N GLU A 214 -5.16 11.10 -10.21
CA GLU A 214 -6.38 10.72 -10.91
C GLU A 214 -7.56 11.05 -10.00
N ARG A 215 -8.41 11.97 -10.44
CA ARG A 215 -9.59 12.34 -9.67
C ARG A 215 -10.45 11.09 -9.45
N PRO A 216 -11.19 10.97 -8.34
CA PRO A 216 -12.03 9.80 -8.07
C PRO A 216 -12.93 9.39 -9.25
N GLU A 217 -13.40 10.37 -10.03
CA GLU A 217 -14.18 10.22 -11.26
C GLU A 217 -13.38 9.71 -12.48
N ASP A 218 -12.07 9.99 -12.54
CA ASP A 218 -11.16 9.59 -13.62
C ASP A 218 -10.55 8.20 -13.36
N ILE A 219 -10.56 7.74 -12.11
CA ILE A 219 -10.29 6.35 -11.77
C ILE A 219 -11.42 5.53 -12.38
N LYS A 220 -11.17 4.96 -13.56
CA LYS A 220 -11.93 3.81 -14.05
C LYS A 220 -11.73 2.70 -13.03
N LEU A 221 -12.63 2.63 -12.04
CA LEU A 221 -12.88 1.42 -11.30
C LEU A 221 -12.98 0.32 -12.36
N PRO A 222 -12.24 -0.80 -12.23
CA PRO A 222 -12.47 -1.93 -13.12
C PRO A 222 -13.98 -2.13 -13.12
N LYS A 223 -14.62 -2.12 -14.32
CA LYS A 223 -16.07 -2.29 -14.48
C LYS A 223 -16.47 -3.35 -13.48
N ALA A 224 -17.30 -3.02 -12.48
CA ALA A 224 -17.60 -3.89 -11.36
C ALA A 224 -17.83 -5.31 -11.89
N THR A 225 -16.81 -6.15 -11.78
CA THR A 225 -16.87 -7.48 -12.35
C THR A 225 -17.57 -8.28 -11.30
N THR A 226 -18.79 -8.71 -11.59
CA THR A 226 -19.57 -9.50 -10.66
C THR A 226 -18.72 -10.70 -10.23
N PRO A 227 -18.36 -10.80 -8.94
CA PRO A 227 -17.52 -11.89 -8.48
C PRO A 227 -18.22 -13.22 -8.75
N VAL A 228 -17.42 -14.25 -8.97
CA VAL A 228 -17.84 -15.62 -9.23
C VAL A 228 -17.36 -16.45 -8.06
N ASN A 229 -18.30 -16.95 -7.28
CA ASN A 229 -18.04 -17.95 -6.24
C ASN A 229 -18.06 -19.33 -6.90
N ILE A 230 -17.05 -20.15 -6.61
CA ILE A 230 -17.00 -21.56 -6.99
C ILE A 230 -17.16 -22.38 -5.73
N TYR A 231 -18.11 -23.31 -5.78
CA TYR A 231 -18.36 -24.27 -4.72
C TYR A 231 -18.04 -25.66 -5.20
N GLU A 232 -17.53 -26.50 -4.30
CA GLU A 232 -17.26 -27.91 -4.55
C GLU A 232 -18.23 -28.78 -3.77
N LYS A 233 -18.69 -29.85 -4.41
CA LYS A 233 -19.61 -30.82 -3.80
C LYS A 233 -18.88 -31.60 -2.72
N THR A 234 -19.45 -31.62 -1.52
CA THR A 234 -18.92 -32.36 -0.37
C THR A 234 -19.36 -33.83 -0.43
N THR A 235 -18.67 -34.69 0.33
CA THR A 235 -19.07 -36.11 0.50
C THR A 235 -20.44 -36.26 1.17
N SER A 236 -20.87 -35.26 1.96
CA SER A 236 -22.20 -35.20 2.58
C SER A 236 -23.32 -34.75 1.63
N GLY A 237 -23.01 -34.43 0.36
CA GLY A 237 -23.99 -34.04 -0.65
C GLY A 237 -24.30 -32.53 -0.73
N GLY A 238 -23.65 -31.71 0.10
CA GLY A 238 -23.72 -30.26 0.09
C GLY A 238 -22.67 -29.61 -0.83
N PHE A 239 -22.54 -28.30 -0.74
CA PHE A 239 -21.55 -27.51 -1.49
C PHE A 239 -20.80 -26.57 -0.55
N GLU A 240 -19.47 -26.58 -0.62
CA GLU A 240 -18.60 -25.70 0.17
C GLU A 240 -17.90 -24.70 -0.74
N LEU A 241 -17.79 -23.44 -0.28
CA LEU A 241 -17.09 -22.40 -1.03
C LEU A 241 -15.60 -22.70 -1.08
N ILE A 242 -15.06 -22.93 -2.27
CA ILE A 242 -13.63 -23.18 -2.48
C ILE A 242 -12.88 -21.97 -3.05
N GLY A 243 -13.60 -20.96 -3.53
CA GLY A 243 -12.96 -19.73 -3.98
C GLY A 243 -13.93 -18.66 -4.47
N ARG A 244 -13.56 -17.40 -4.25
CA ARG A 244 -14.26 -16.22 -4.78
C ARG A 244 -13.34 -15.51 -5.77
N PHE A 245 -13.75 -15.49 -7.03
CA PHE A 245 -12.95 -15.00 -8.14
C PHE A 245 -13.57 -13.74 -8.70
N VAL A 246 -12.74 -12.81 -9.14
CA VAL A 246 -13.24 -11.48 -9.49
C VAL A 246 -13.61 -11.31 -10.93
N SER A 247 -13.41 -12.35 -11.73
CA SER A 247 -13.91 -12.38 -13.08
C SER A 247 -14.18 -13.80 -13.49
N HIS A 248 -15.10 -13.94 -14.41
CA HIS A 248 -15.34 -15.17 -15.18
C HIS A 248 -14.05 -15.76 -15.76
N ARG A 249 -13.08 -14.92 -16.15
CA ARG A 249 -11.79 -15.38 -16.69
C ARG A 249 -10.94 -16.06 -15.61
N LYS A 250 -10.80 -15.42 -14.44
CA LYS A 250 -10.02 -15.96 -13.32
C LYS A 250 -10.67 -17.22 -12.73
N ALA A 251 -12.00 -17.23 -12.58
CA ALA A 251 -12.77 -18.43 -12.23
C ALA A 251 -12.54 -19.57 -13.24
N GLY A 252 -12.50 -19.23 -14.53
CA GLY A 252 -12.20 -20.18 -15.59
C GLY A 252 -10.81 -20.78 -15.46
N GLN A 253 -9.77 -19.94 -15.31
CA GLN A 253 -8.38 -20.38 -15.15
C GLN A 253 -8.20 -21.36 -13.99
N PHE A 254 -8.88 -21.15 -12.87
CA PHE A 254 -8.83 -22.04 -11.71
C PHE A 254 -9.26 -23.48 -12.02
N LEU A 255 -10.21 -23.67 -12.94
CA LEU A 255 -10.71 -25.00 -13.36
C LEU A 255 -10.29 -25.40 -14.78
N GLY A 256 -9.38 -24.65 -15.42
CA GLY A 256 -9.01 -24.89 -16.82
C GLY A 256 -10.13 -24.62 -17.84
N LEU A 257 -11.11 -23.77 -17.49
CA LEU A 257 -12.28 -23.44 -18.31
C LEU A 257 -12.16 -22.08 -19.00
N GLY A 258 -12.80 -21.97 -20.17
CA GLY A 258 -12.97 -20.68 -20.84
C GLY A 258 -13.99 -19.78 -20.13
N LYS A 259 -13.80 -18.46 -20.21
CA LYS A 259 -14.75 -17.44 -19.69
C LYS A 259 -16.19 -17.69 -20.13
N GLY A 260 -16.40 -18.08 -21.39
CA GLY A 260 -17.73 -18.34 -21.95
C GLY A 260 -18.44 -19.51 -21.27
N THR A 261 -17.69 -20.54 -20.87
CA THR A 261 -18.21 -21.70 -20.14
C THR A 261 -18.66 -21.29 -18.73
N ILE A 262 -17.85 -20.49 -18.03
CA ILE A 262 -18.21 -19.96 -16.70
C ILE A 262 -19.51 -19.16 -16.76
N LEU A 263 -19.66 -18.28 -17.76
CA LEU A 263 -20.89 -17.51 -17.96
C LEU A 263 -22.11 -18.42 -18.20
N LYS A 264 -21.97 -19.46 -19.03
CA LYS A 264 -23.05 -20.43 -19.28
C LYS A 264 -23.47 -21.15 -17.99
N LEU A 265 -22.50 -21.61 -17.20
CA LEU A 265 -22.75 -22.31 -15.94
C LEU A 265 -23.41 -21.41 -14.88
N LEU A 266 -23.01 -20.14 -14.80
CA LEU A 266 -23.65 -19.15 -13.93
C LEU A 266 -25.11 -18.87 -14.34
N HIS A 267 -25.39 -18.79 -15.64
CA HIS A 267 -26.74 -18.56 -16.15
C HIS A 267 -27.64 -19.79 -16.01
N SER A 268 -27.11 -20.99 -16.28
CA SER A 268 -27.90 -22.23 -16.23
C SER A 268 -28.06 -22.78 -14.81
N GLY A 269 -27.16 -22.42 -13.89
CA GLY A 269 -27.09 -23.00 -12.56
C GLY A 269 -26.65 -24.47 -12.54
N GLN A 270 -26.17 -25.00 -13.67
CA GLN A 270 -25.75 -26.40 -13.79
C GLN A 270 -24.49 -26.68 -12.98
N ILE A 271 -24.43 -27.90 -12.45
CA ILE A 271 -23.24 -28.43 -11.80
C ILE A 271 -22.28 -28.92 -12.89
N TYR A 272 -21.05 -28.42 -12.87
CA TYR A 272 -20.00 -28.83 -13.78
C TYR A 272 -19.27 -30.08 -13.25
N ASN A 273 -19.11 -31.09 -14.11
CA ASN A 273 -18.49 -32.39 -13.78
C ASN A 273 -19.06 -33.06 -12.51
N ASP A 274 -20.36 -32.88 -12.25
CA ASP A 274 -21.04 -33.34 -11.02
C ASP A 274 -20.38 -32.90 -9.70
N ARG A 275 -19.50 -31.90 -9.76
CA ARG A 275 -18.62 -31.50 -8.66
C ARG A 275 -18.64 -30.01 -8.36
N TYR A 276 -18.73 -29.12 -9.37
CA TYR A 276 -18.57 -27.68 -9.17
C TYR A 276 -19.84 -26.89 -9.45
N LYS A 277 -20.18 -25.97 -8.55
CA LYS A 277 -21.30 -25.02 -8.70
C LYS A 277 -20.79 -23.59 -8.72
N PHE A 278 -21.42 -22.73 -9.51
CA PHE A 278 -21.02 -21.33 -9.68
C PHE A 278 -22.14 -20.40 -9.23
N SER A 279 -21.81 -19.29 -8.57
CA SER A 279 -22.80 -18.27 -8.19
C SER A 279 -22.19 -16.89 -8.09
N HIS A 280 -22.96 -15.87 -8.47
CA HIS A 280 -22.63 -14.48 -8.18
C HIS A 280 -22.91 -14.08 -6.72
N ARG A 281 -23.87 -14.74 -6.10
CA ARG A 281 -24.22 -14.52 -4.69
C ARG A 281 -23.45 -15.49 -3.81
N TYR A 282 -22.99 -15.00 -2.66
CA TYR A 282 -22.52 -15.87 -1.61
C TYR A 282 -23.70 -16.71 -1.10
N GLN A 283 -23.50 -18.02 -1.01
CA GLN A 283 -24.43 -18.99 -0.43
C GLN A 283 -23.65 -19.65 0.71
N PRO A 284 -24.08 -19.46 1.97
CA PRO A 284 -23.46 -20.17 3.09
C PRO A 284 -23.53 -21.67 2.87
N SER A 285 -22.52 -22.40 3.35
CA SER A 285 -22.52 -23.86 3.37
C SER A 285 -23.78 -24.36 4.08
N SER A 286 -24.52 -25.25 3.42
CA SER A 286 -25.71 -25.94 3.95
C SER A 286 -25.35 -27.30 4.49
#